data_AF-A0A848DSC8-F1
#
_entry.id   AF-A0A848DSC8-F1
#
_cell.length_a   1.000
_cell.length_b   1.000
_cell.length_c   1.000
_cell.angle_alpha   90.00
_cell.angle_beta   90.00
_cell.angle_gamma   90.00
#
_symmetry.space_group_name_H-M   'P 1'
#
loop_
_entity.id
_entity.type
_entity.pdbx_description
1 polymer ?
#
loop_
_entity_poly.entity_id
_entity_poly.type
_entity_poly.pdbx_seq_one_letter_code
_entity_poly.pdbx_strand_id
1 'polypeptide(L)'
;MLRGPVLVAFDGTPASRRALHESALVLAPRPAVVVVVWEAGRAFDLADIPSRAIEPGLAPIDLRTAVELDQALYEQARRLAEQGVALARKDGLDATGRVVADDRTVPDTLVEVASELDAQTLVLGAHGHGALSELLLGSTSRAVLRKAPCPVMIVRDKDHRGHGDRTRSG
;
A
#
# COMPACT_ATOMS: atom_id res chain seq x y z
N MET A 1 -2.74 -12.28 24.25
CA MET A 1 -2.10 -13.15 23.23
C MET A 1 -2.36 -12.51 21.89
N LEU A 2 -1.33 -12.13 21.13
CA LEU A 2 -1.48 -11.61 19.77
C LEU A 2 -2.03 -12.73 18.87
N ARG A 3 -3.26 -12.60 18.38
CA ARG A 3 -3.95 -13.63 17.59
C ARG A 3 -4.47 -13.13 16.22
N GLY A 4 -4.45 -11.83 15.95
CA GLY A 4 -4.90 -11.28 14.67
C GLY A 4 -3.89 -11.51 13.53
N PRO A 5 -4.30 -11.26 12.28
CA PRO A 5 -3.47 -11.47 11.11
C PRO A 5 -2.35 -10.44 10.98
N VAL A 6 -1.35 -10.76 10.16
CA VAL A 6 -0.40 -9.78 9.62
C VAL A 6 -1.13 -8.97 8.54
N LEU A 7 -1.22 -7.66 8.71
CA LEU A 7 -1.79 -6.77 7.70
C LEU A 7 -0.68 -6.23 6.81
N VAL A 8 -0.75 -6.43 5.50
CA VAL A 8 0.28 -5.96 4.55
C VAL A 8 -0.33 -4.94 3.60
N ALA A 9 0.10 -3.68 3.68
CA ALA A 9 -0.30 -2.67 2.70
C ALA A 9 0.39 -2.93 1.37
N PHE A 10 -0.38 -2.95 0.29
CA PHE A 10 0.10 -3.36 -1.03
C PHE A 10 -0.45 -2.47 -2.13
N ASP A 11 0.45 -1.89 -2.92
CA ASP A 11 0.16 -1.05 -4.08
C ASP A 11 0.89 -1.55 -5.36
N GLY A 12 1.52 -2.72 -5.27
CA GLY A 12 2.27 -3.35 -6.36
C GLY A 12 3.62 -2.74 -6.68
N THR A 13 4.03 -1.68 -5.97
CA THR A 13 5.34 -1.05 -6.12
C THR A 13 6.46 -2.01 -5.68
N PRO A 14 7.72 -1.74 -6.09
CA PRO A 14 8.86 -2.49 -5.58
C PRO A 14 8.94 -2.52 -4.05
N ALA A 15 8.68 -1.40 -3.35
CA ALA A 15 8.77 -1.41 -1.88
C ALA A 15 7.63 -2.19 -1.23
N SER A 16 6.39 -2.17 -1.75
CA SER A 16 5.31 -2.98 -1.18
C SER A 16 5.54 -4.48 -1.41
N ARG A 17 6.08 -4.86 -2.58
CA ARG A 17 6.48 -6.24 -2.87
C ARG A 17 7.60 -6.70 -1.95
N ARG A 18 8.62 -5.86 -1.74
CA ARG A 18 9.70 -6.13 -0.79
C ARG A 18 9.17 -6.24 0.64
N ALA A 19 8.27 -5.35 1.04
CA ALA A 19 7.67 -5.37 2.37
C ALA A 19 6.93 -6.67 2.65
N LEU A 20 6.13 -7.11 1.69
CA LEU A 20 5.44 -8.40 1.73
C LEU A 20 6.45 -9.55 1.89
N HIS A 21 7.46 -9.62 1.02
CA HIS A 21 8.48 -10.67 1.06
C HIS A 21 9.23 -10.72 2.39
N GLU A 22 9.78 -9.59 2.84
CA GLU A 22 10.56 -9.50 4.07
C GLU A 22 9.70 -9.78 5.31
N SER A 23 8.41 -9.43 5.29
CA SER A 23 7.49 -9.79 6.36
C SER A 23 7.26 -11.30 6.44
N ALA A 24 7.17 -11.97 5.30
CA ALA A 24 6.99 -13.43 5.25
C ALA A 24 8.21 -14.16 5.84
N LEU A 25 9.43 -13.69 5.57
CA LEU A 25 10.66 -14.27 6.15
C LEU A 25 10.67 -14.31 7.68
N VAL A 26 9.98 -13.38 8.34
CA VAL A 26 9.99 -13.23 9.80
C VAL A 26 8.71 -13.76 10.44
N LEU A 27 7.58 -13.66 9.73
CA LEU A 27 6.26 -13.89 10.31
C LEU A 27 5.58 -15.14 9.77
N ALA A 28 6.09 -15.80 8.72
CA ALA A 28 5.52 -17.04 8.22
C ALA A 28 5.80 -18.24 9.17
N PRO A 29 4.91 -19.24 9.20
CA PRO A 29 3.57 -19.25 8.62
C PRO A 29 2.58 -18.56 9.55
N ARG A 30 1.94 -17.48 9.09
CA ARG A 30 0.85 -16.82 9.83
C ARG A 30 -0.26 -16.37 8.90
N PRO A 31 -1.50 -16.24 9.42
CA PRO A 31 -2.58 -15.58 8.71
C PRO A 31 -2.16 -14.16 8.31
N ALA A 32 -2.39 -13.81 7.06
CA ALA A 32 -2.08 -12.50 6.52
C ALA A 32 -3.26 -11.96 5.70
N VAL A 33 -3.43 -10.65 5.73
CA VAL A 33 -4.38 -9.94 4.87
C VAL A 33 -3.60 -8.92 4.06
N VAL A 34 -3.59 -9.11 2.75
CA VAL A 34 -3.03 -8.15 1.79
C VAL A 34 -4.09 -7.09 1.52
N VAL A 35 -3.81 -5.84 1.91
CA VAL A 35 -4.73 -4.72 1.76
C VAL A 35 -4.31 -3.84 0.61
N VAL A 36 -5.22 -3.65 -0.34
CA VAL A 36 -5.11 -2.65 -1.40
C VAL A 36 -6.12 -1.56 -1.12
N VAL A 37 -5.63 -0.33 -0.92
CA VAL A 37 -6.49 0.85 -0.80
C VAL A 37 -6.63 1.48 -2.18
N TRP A 38 -7.85 1.84 -2.57
CA TRP A 38 -8.14 2.51 -3.84
C TRP A 38 -9.04 3.72 -3.59
N GLU A 39 -8.94 4.73 -4.44
CA GLU A 39 -9.71 5.97 -4.31
C GLU A 39 -11.07 5.82 -5.01
N ALA A 40 -12.08 5.35 -4.27
CA ALA A 40 -13.45 5.30 -4.76
C ALA A 40 -14.01 6.71 -4.93
N GLY A 41 -14.94 6.91 -5.87
CA GLY A 41 -15.66 8.17 -5.94
C GLY A 41 -14.95 9.29 -6.70
N ARG A 42 -13.63 9.20 -6.94
CA ARG A 42 -12.87 10.25 -7.67
C ARG A 42 -13.41 10.52 -9.07
N ALA A 43 -13.96 9.50 -9.72
CA ALA A 43 -14.59 9.67 -11.03
C ALA A 43 -15.90 10.47 -10.94
N PHE A 44 -16.64 10.37 -9.84
CA PHE A 44 -17.85 11.14 -9.57
C PHE A 44 -17.53 12.57 -9.15
N ASP A 45 -16.47 12.78 -8.36
CA ASP A 45 -15.97 14.14 -8.06
C ASP A 45 -15.70 14.94 -9.33
N LEU A 46 -15.16 14.27 -10.36
CA LEU A 46 -14.91 14.84 -11.69
C LEU A 46 -16.20 15.10 -12.49
N ALA A 47 -17.23 14.28 -12.30
CA ALA A 47 -18.54 14.46 -12.94
C ALA A 47 -19.35 15.61 -12.32
N ASP A 48 -19.16 15.86 -11.02
CA ASP A 48 -19.82 16.93 -10.27
C ASP A 48 -19.09 18.29 -10.35
N ILE A 49 -17.94 18.37 -11.05
CA ILE A 49 -17.24 19.65 -11.25
C ILE A 49 -18.10 20.57 -12.14
N PRO A 50 -18.48 21.76 -11.66
CA PRO A 50 -19.18 22.72 -12.50
C PRO A 50 -18.33 23.04 -13.73
N SER A 51 -18.90 22.99 -14.93
CA SER A 51 -18.16 23.12 -16.20
C SER A 51 -17.32 24.40 -16.33
N ARG A 52 -17.57 25.42 -15.48
CA ARG A 52 -16.80 26.67 -15.39
C ARG A 52 -15.46 26.55 -14.66
N ALA A 53 -15.24 25.47 -13.91
CA ALA A 53 -14.01 25.21 -13.17
C ALA A 53 -13.05 24.27 -13.92
N ILE A 54 -13.45 23.76 -15.09
CA ILE A 54 -12.66 22.86 -15.92
C ILE A 54 -11.76 23.69 -16.85
N GLU A 55 -10.47 23.36 -16.94
CA GLU A 55 -9.57 24.01 -17.90
C GLU A 55 -10.09 23.84 -19.34
N PRO A 56 -9.95 24.87 -20.20
CA PRO A 56 -10.36 24.77 -21.60
C PRO A 56 -9.65 23.60 -22.28
N GLY A 57 -10.39 22.56 -22.66
CA GLY A 57 -9.86 21.37 -23.34
C GLY A 57 -10.16 20.03 -22.68
N LEU A 58 -10.62 20.03 -21.42
CA LEU A 58 -11.16 18.84 -20.75
C LEU A 58 -12.68 18.79 -20.91
N ALA A 59 -13.20 17.73 -21.52
CA ALA A 59 -14.64 17.51 -21.58
C ALA A 59 -15.16 17.05 -20.20
N PRO A 60 -16.32 17.54 -19.72
CA PRO A 60 -16.97 16.99 -18.55
C PRO A 60 -17.19 15.48 -18.73
N ILE A 61 -16.88 14.69 -17.70
CA ILE A 61 -17.15 13.25 -17.69
C ILE A 61 -18.64 13.07 -17.39
N ASP A 62 -19.36 12.31 -18.22
CA ASP A 62 -20.76 11.98 -17.94
C ASP A 62 -20.88 10.88 -16.88
N LEU A 63 -22.08 10.74 -16.28
CA LEU A 63 -22.34 9.78 -15.21
C LEU A 63 -22.02 8.33 -15.61
N ARG A 64 -22.24 7.96 -16.87
CA ARG A 64 -21.95 6.61 -17.37
C ARG A 64 -20.44 6.38 -17.39
N THR A 65 -19.68 7.31 -17.96
CA THR A 65 -18.22 7.23 -17.99
C THR A 65 -17.63 7.25 -16.57
N ALA A 66 -18.21 8.02 -15.65
CA ALA A 66 -17.79 8.03 -14.25
C ALA A 66 -17.96 6.65 -13.58
N VAL A 67 -19.11 6.00 -13.78
CA VAL A 67 -19.38 4.65 -13.28
C VAL A 67 -18.41 3.63 -13.90
N GLU A 68 -18.19 3.70 -15.22
CA GLU A 68 -17.27 2.80 -15.93
C GLU A 68 -15.83 2.96 -15.44
N LEU A 69 -15.38 4.19 -15.20
CA LEU A 69 -14.05 4.47 -14.67
C LEU A 69 -13.88 3.97 -13.24
N ASP A 70 -14.86 4.21 -12.36
CA ASP A 70 -14.83 3.74 -10.98
C ASP A 70 -14.79 2.20 -10.91
N GLN A 71 -15.59 1.52 -11.73
CA GLN A 71 -15.53 0.06 -11.90
C GLN A 71 -14.16 -0.42 -12.37
N ALA A 72 -13.56 0.24 -13.36
CA ALA A 72 -12.24 -0.13 -13.87
C ALA A 72 -11.14 0.04 -12.79
N LEU A 73 -11.22 1.09 -11.97
CA LEU A 73 -10.31 1.32 -10.84
C LEU A 73 -10.47 0.25 -9.76
N TYR A 74 -11.71 -0.09 -9.40
CA TYR A 74 -11.99 -1.17 -8.46
C TYR A 74 -11.45 -2.52 -8.97
N GLU A 75 -11.68 -2.85 -10.23
CA GLU A 75 -11.16 -4.08 -10.82
C GLU A 75 -9.62 -4.12 -10.85
N GLN A 76 -8.98 -2.98 -11.11
CA GLN A 76 -7.52 -2.88 -11.02
C GLN A 76 -7.03 -3.14 -9.60
N ALA A 77 -7.68 -2.56 -8.59
CA ALA A 77 -7.36 -2.80 -7.19
C ALA A 77 -7.56 -4.28 -6.80
N ARG A 78 -8.62 -4.92 -7.30
CA ARG A 78 -8.86 -6.36 -7.10
C ARG A 78 -7.76 -7.22 -7.70
N ARG A 79 -7.38 -6.96 -8.96
CA ARG A 79 -6.26 -7.67 -9.62
C ARG A 79 -4.96 -7.50 -8.83
N LEU A 80 -4.73 -6.32 -8.28
CA LEU A 80 -3.55 -6.03 -7.47
C LEU A 80 -3.54 -6.81 -6.15
N ALA A 81 -4.69 -6.92 -5.49
CA ALA A 81 -4.84 -7.71 -4.27
C ALA A 81 -4.60 -9.20 -4.54
N GLU A 82 -5.14 -9.73 -5.64
CA GLU A 82 -4.91 -11.12 -6.08
C GLU A 82 -3.44 -11.40 -6.34
N GLN A 83 -2.72 -10.47 -7.01
CA GLN A 83 -1.28 -10.58 -7.21
C GLN A 83 -0.52 -10.60 -5.88
N GLY A 84 -0.86 -9.70 -4.96
CA GLY A 84 -0.23 -9.65 -3.64
C GLY A 84 -0.48 -10.94 -2.83
N VAL A 85 -1.71 -11.47 -2.84
CA VAL A 85 -2.03 -12.76 -2.19
C VAL A 85 -1.21 -13.90 -2.78
N ALA A 86 -1.09 -13.98 -4.10
CA ALA A 86 -0.30 -15.01 -4.76
C ALA A 86 1.18 -14.95 -4.33
N LEU A 87 1.76 -13.74 -4.23
CA LEU A 87 3.11 -13.56 -3.72
C LEU A 87 3.24 -13.95 -2.25
N ALA A 88 2.30 -13.52 -1.40
CA ALA A 88 2.35 -13.81 0.03
C ALA A 88 2.27 -15.32 0.30
N ARG A 89 1.39 -16.03 -0.43
CA ARG A 89 1.27 -17.48 -0.34
C ARG A 89 2.53 -18.19 -0.84
N LYS A 90 3.12 -17.71 -1.95
CA LYS A 90 4.39 -18.21 -2.46
C LYS A 90 5.51 -18.09 -1.42
N ASP A 91 5.50 -16.99 -0.65
CA ASP A 91 6.50 -16.71 0.38
C ASP A 91 6.15 -17.35 1.74
N GLY A 92 5.06 -18.11 1.85
CA GLY A 92 4.72 -18.95 3.02
C GLY A 92 3.70 -18.36 4.00
N LEU A 93 3.07 -17.23 3.68
CA LEU A 93 1.96 -16.68 4.49
C LEU A 93 0.63 -17.34 4.11
N ASP A 94 -0.26 -17.52 5.09
CA ASP A 94 -1.66 -17.92 4.85
C ASP A 94 -2.49 -16.67 4.52
N ALA A 95 -2.40 -16.23 3.27
CA ALA A 95 -2.87 -14.90 2.86
C ALA A 95 -4.26 -14.90 2.22
N THR A 96 -5.05 -13.87 2.55
CA THR A 96 -6.25 -13.42 1.82
C THR A 96 -6.09 -11.97 1.37
N GLY A 97 -6.95 -11.52 0.44
CA GLY A 97 -6.90 -10.17 -0.12
C GLY A 97 -8.10 -9.34 0.33
N ARG A 98 -7.89 -8.06 0.63
CA ARG A 98 -8.95 -7.10 0.96
C ARG A 98 -8.73 -5.82 0.15
N VAL A 99 -9.72 -5.44 -0.65
CA VAL A 99 -9.76 -4.17 -1.36
C VAL A 99 -10.62 -3.21 -0.55
N VAL A 100 -10.13 -2.01 -0.26
CA VAL A 100 -10.81 -1.03 0.59
C VAL A 100 -10.82 0.33 -0.10
N ALA A 101 -11.99 0.94 -0.19
CA ALA A 101 -12.12 2.32 -0.65
C ALA A 101 -11.49 3.26 0.40
N ASP A 102 -10.73 4.25 -0.06
CA ASP A 102 -10.26 5.34 0.80
C ASP A 102 -11.43 6.29 1.10
N ASP A 103 -11.80 6.42 2.37
CA ASP A 103 -12.79 7.38 2.85
C ASP A 103 -12.15 8.74 3.25
N ARG A 104 -10.83 8.79 3.49
CA ARG A 104 -10.12 9.99 3.96
C ARG A 104 -8.69 10.09 3.45
N THR A 105 -7.85 9.16 3.90
CA THR A 105 -6.46 9.02 3.46
C THR A 105 -6.05 7.55 3.60
N VAL A 106 -5.22 7.06 2.68
CA VAL A 106 -4.62 5.70 2.73
C VAL A 106 -4.10 5.29 4.13
N PRO A 107 -3.34 6.13 4.88
CA PRO A 107 -2.90 5.79 6.24
C PRO A 107 -4.04 5.55 7.22
N ASP A 108 -5.12 6.34 7.14
CA ASP A 108 -6.25 6.24 8.06
C ASP A 108 -7.06 4.98 7.76
N THR A 109 -7.29 4.67 6.48
CA THR A 109 -7.92 3.42 6.05
C THR A 109 -7.12 2.20 6.52
N LEU A 110 -5.79 2.22 6.40
CA LEU A 110 -4.94 1.11 6.87
C LEU A 110 -5.01 0.93 8.39
N VAL A 111 -5.09 2.02 9.15
CA VAL A 111 -5.24 2.01 10.62
C VAL A 111 -6.61 1.47 11.03
N GLU A 112 -7.67 1.87 10.33
CA GLU A 112 -9.03 1.36 10.55
C GLU A 112 -9.09 -0.14 10.29
N VAL A 113 -8.60 -0.60 9.14
CA VAL A 113 -8.55 -2.04 8.81
C VAL A 113 -7.72 -2.81 9.83
N ALA A 114 -6.60 -2.26 10.30
CA ALA A 114 -5.79 -2.88 11.35
C ALA A 114 -6.56 -3.02 12.66
N SER A 115 -7.36 -2.01 13.03
CA SER A 115 -8.20 -2.05 14.22
C SER A 115 -9.35 -3.04 14.07
N GLU A 116 -10.04 -3.04 12.93
CA GLU A 116 -11.17 -3.94 12.65
C GLU A 116 -10.78 -5.42 12.71
N LEU A 117 -9.59 -5.74 12.19
CA LEU A 117 -9.10 -7.11 12.13
C LEU A 117 -8.31 -7.52 13.37
N ASP A 118 -8.20 -6.65 14.38
CA ASP A 118 -7.36 -6.84 15.57
C ASP A 118 -5.93 -7.25 15.18
N ALA A 119 -5.40 -6.62 14.12
CA ALA A 119 -4.18 -7.02 13.44
C ALA A 119 -3.00 -7.05 14.42
N GLN A 120 -2.21 -8.11 14.38
CA GLN A 120 -1.05 -8.23 15.27
C GLN A 120 0.15 -7.40 14.81
N THR A 121 0.20 -7.07 13.52
CA THR A 121 1.29 -6.30 12.89
C THR A 121 0.78 -5.68 11.61
N LEU A 122 1.06 -4.38 11.40
CA LEU A 122 0.85 -3.69 10.13
C LEU A 122 2.18 -3.49 9.42
N VAL A 123 2.30 -4.04 8.21
CA VAL A 123 3.50 -4.03 7.37
C VAL A 123 3.35 -2.99 6.27
N LEU A 124 4.34 -2.11 6.15
CA LEU A 124 4.42 -1.08 5.12
C LEU A 124 5.77 -1.11 4.41
N GLY A 125 5.77 -0.88 3.12
CA GLY A 125 6.97 -0.43 2.40
C GLY A 125 7.25 1.04 2.71
N ALA A 126 8.52 1.42 2.74
CA ALA A 126 8.94 2.82 2.74
C ALA A 126 9.63 3.16 1.42
N HIS A 127 9.10 4.18 0.73
CA HIS A 127 9.75 4.81 -0.41
C HIS A 127 10.31 6.18 -0.01
N GLY A 128 11.54 6.47 -0.43
CA GLY A 128 12.10 7.83 -0.47
C GLY A 128 12.36 8.19 -1.94
N HIS A 129 11.86 9.34 -2.41
CA HIS A 129 12.22 9.81 -3.74
C HIS A 129 13.64 10.42 -3.70
N GLY A 130 14.59 9.84 -4.45
CA GLY A 130 15.90 10.43 -4.76
C GLY A 130 17.04 10.10 -3.77
N ALA A 131 18.22 10.69 -4.02
CA ALA A 131 19.51 10.45 -3.33
C ALA A 131 19.56 10.79 -1.82
N LEU A 132 18.42 11.15 -1.21
CA LEU A 132 18.22 11.26 0.24
C LEU A 132 17.46 10.05 0.85
N SER A 133 17.27 8.98 0.06
CA SER A 133 16.45 7.80 0.40
C SER A 133 16.94 7.01 1.62
N GLU A 134 18.16 7.24 2.10
CA GLU A 134 18.74 6.48 3.20
C GLU A 134 18.13 6.78 4.59
N LEU A 135 17.36 7.87 4.75
CA LEU A 135 16.92 8.33 6.07
C LEU A 135 15.43 8.67 6.21
N LEU A 136 14.64 8.75 5.13
CA LEU A 136 13.28 9.29 5.19
C LEU A 136 12.20 8.20 5.12
N LEU A 137 11.40 8.12 6.18
CA LEU A 137 10.13 7.40 6.17
C LEU A 137 9.13 8.12 5.26
N GLY A 138 8.48 7.38 4.36
CA GLY A 138 7.41 7.90 3.51
C GLY A 138 6.25 8.50 4.32
N SER A 139 5.48 9.39 3.70
CA SER A 139 4.34 10.08 4.33
C SER A 139 3.34 9.10 4.95
N THR A 140 3.01 8.02 4.22
CA THR A 140 2.12 6.96 4.69
C THR A 140 2.66 6.28 5.95
N SER A 141 3.91 5.82 5.93
CA SER A 141 4.53 5.15 7.07
C SER A 141 4.59 6.05 8.31
N ARG A 142 4.90 7.35 8.12
CA ARG A 142 4.92 8.33 9.22
C ARG A 142 3.53 8.56 9.82
N ALA A 143 2.49 8.60 8.98
CA ALA A 143 1.12 8.78 9.44
C ALA A 143 0.62 7.55 10.21
N VAL A 144 0.85 6.35 9.68
CA VAL A 144 0.49 5.09 10.34
C VAL A 144 1.19 4.92 11.68
N LEU A 145 2.50 5.19 11.77
CA LEU A 145 3.26 5.06 13.03
C LEU A 145 2.67 5.87 14.19
N ARG A 146 2.00 6.98 13.91
CA ARG A 146 1.38 7.83 14.95
C ARG A 146 0.05 7.29 15.46
N LYS A 147 -0.63 6.45 14.68
CA LYS A 147 -2.05 6.09 14.90
C LYS A 147 -2.30 4.59 14.99
N ALA A 148 -1.36 3.74 14.58
CA ALA A 148 -1.56 2.31 14.48
C ALA A 148 -1.94 1.68 15.83
N PRO A 149 -2.98 0.82 15.88
CA PRO A 149 -3.39 0.13 17.10
C PRO A 149 -2.47 -1.04 17.44
N CYS A 150 -1.51 -1.35 16.55
CA CYS A 150 -0.66 -2.53 16.62
C CYS A 150 0.80 -2.22 16.22
N PRO A 151 1.74 -3.14 16.51
CA PRO A 151 3.12 -3.04 16.02
C PRO A 151 3.19 -2.76 14.51
N VAL A 152 4.07 -1.86 14.10
CA VAL A 152 4.28 -1.51 12.69
C VAL A 152 5.65 -2.00 12.21
N MET A 153 5.66 -2.80 11.14
CA MET A 153 6.88 -3.22 10.45
C MET A 153 7.09 -2.36 9.21
N ILE A 154 8.17 -1.58 9.19
CA ILE A 154 8.53 -0.77 8.02
C ILE A 154 9.71 -1.40 7.31
N VAL A 155 9.49 -1.75 6.05
CA VAL A 155 10.51 -2.33 5.18
C VAL A 155 11.01 -1.25 4.24
N ARG A 156 12.25 -0.80 4.47
CA ARG A 156 12.93 0.21 3.65
C ARG A 156 13.42 -0.39 2.33
N ASP A 157 13.54 0.41 1.28
CA ASP A 157 14.26 -0.02 0.10
C ASP A 157 15.76 -0.23 0.41
N LYS A 158 16.40 -1.16 -0.29
CA LYS A 158 17.86 -1.34 -0.23
C LYS A 158 18.44 -0.77 -1.52
N ASP A 159 18.60 0.55 -1.60
CA ASP A 159 19.51 1.08 -2.61
C ASP A 159 20.96 0.81 -2.16
N HIS A 160 21.59 -0.10 -2.91
CA HIS A 160 23.02 -0.35 -3.09
C HIS A 160 23.94 -0.01 -1.91
N ARG A 161 24.44 -1.05 -1.23
CA ARG A 161 25.73 -0.97 -0.52
C ARG A 161 26.74 -0.34 -1.49
N GLY A 162 27.15 0.90 -1.23
CA GLY A 162 28.45 1.38 -1.66
C GLY A 162 29.48 0.41 -1.12
N HIS A 163 29.94 -0.51 -1.96
CA HIS A 163 31.14 -1.26 -1.71
C HIS A 163 32.25 -0.22 -1.71
N GLY A 164 32.56 0.31 -0.52
CA GLY A 164 33.87 0.88 -0.27
C GLY A 164 34.86 -0.24 -0.51
N ASP A 165 35.37 -0.29 -1.74
CA ASP A 165 36.52 -1.08 -2.09
C ASP A 165 37.65 -0.63 -1.16
N ARG A 166 37.86 -1.41 -0.10
CA ARG A 166 39.12 -1.44 0.60
C ARG A 166 40.07 -2.21 -0.29
N THR A 167 40.57 -1.54 -1.33
CA THR A 167 41.79 -1.95 -2.00
C THR A 167 42.92 -1.74 -1.00
N ARG A 168 43.18 -2.81 -0.24
CA ARG A 168 44.53 -3.12 0.22
C ARG A 168 45.38 -3.35 -1.03
N SER A 169 46.27 -2.42 -1.33
CA SER A 169 47.46 -2.68 -2.14
C SER A 169 48.35 -1.45 -2.17
N GLY A 170 49.58 -1.58 -1.64
CA GLY A 170 50.68 -0.63 -1.82
C GLY A 170 51.26 -0.15 -0.50
#